data_AF-A0A9N7VKL9-F1
#
_entry.id   AF-A0A9N7VKL9-F1
#
_cell.length_a   1.000
_cell.length_b   1.000
_cell.length_c   1.000
_cell.angle_alpha   90.00
_cell.angle_beta   90.00
_cell.angle_gamma   90.00
#
_symmetry.space_group_name_H-M   'P 1'
#
loop_
_entity.id
_entity.type
_entity.pdbx_description
1 polymer ?
#
loop_
_entity_poly.entity_id
_entity_poly.type
_entity_poly.pdbx_seq_one_letter_code
_entity_poly.pdbx_strand_id
1 'polypeptide(L)'
;MNLLRLKCMMSWEVMRFLLSNLRWWMEEYRFDGFRFDGVTSMLYHHHGIGTGFSGDYSEYFGLQVDEDSLVYLMLANHILHTLYPDCITIAEDVSGMPALCRGVVEGGLGFDYRLGMAIPDKWIQILKELKDEEWSMGNIVHTLTNRRYGEKCIAYAESHDQALVGDKSLAFWLMDKEMYTNMSTMIPMTAVIDRGMQLHKMIRLITHTLGGEGYLNFIGNEFGHPEWLDFPREGNNQSCHYARRQFNLLDIDHLRYRQLYAFDRDMNRTEDKYGWLAAPPAFVSAQHEGDKVIVFDRANVLFIFNFHPSTSFQGYRVAVDVPGKYKIKLDTDEGLYGGHGRVDHNADFFTEPQPFNGRANSMQVYIPCRTAIVLANEEIDYCY
;
A
#
# COMPACT_ATOMS: atom_id res chain seq x y z
N MET A 1 11.37 1.94 20.80
CA MET A 1 10.83 3.18 21.42
C MET A 1 10.07 2.76 22.68
N ASN A 2 10.47 3.23 23.86
CA ASN A 2 9.74 2.91 25.10
C ASN A 2 8.44 3.72 25.12
N LEU A 3 7.33 3.15 24.65
CA LEU A 3 6.00 3.72 24.88
C LEU A 3 5.81 3.93 26.39
N LEU A 4 5.49 5.16 26.78
CA LEU A 4 5.09 5.52 28.13
C LEU A 4 3.91 4.64 28.53
N ARG A 5 4.17 3.67 29.41
CA ARG A 5 3.19 2.72 29.95
C ARG A 5 2.28 3.44 30.93
N LEU A 6 1.25 4.11 30.44
CA LEU A 6 0.25 4.76 31.28
C LEU A 6 -0.76 3.71 31.79
N LYS A 7 -0.43 3.03 32.89
CA LYS A 7 -1.33 2.11 33.62
C LYS A 7 -2.51 2.82 34.31
N CYS A 8 -2.93 3.99 33.83
CA CYS A 8 -3.86 4.85 34.54
C CYS A 8 -4.57 5.85 33.60
N MET A 9 -5.08 5.38 32.45
CA MET A 9 -5.76 6.29 31.50
C MET A 9 -7.05 6.90 32.09
N MET A 10 -7.67 6.24 33.06
CA MET A 10 -8.80 6.77 33.83
C MET A 10 -8.43 7.77 34.92
N SER A 11 -7.14 8.01 35.20
CA SER A 11 -6.76 9.13 36.06
C SER A 11 -7.15 10.43 35.38
N TRP A 12 -7.93 11.25 36.09
CA TRP A 12 -8.46 12.51 35.58
C TRP A 12 -7.36 13.43 35.02
N GLU A 13 -6.22 13.51 35.70
CA GLU A 13 -5.10 14.34 35.26
C GLU A 13 -4.32 13.74 34.08
N VAL A 14 -4.30 12.41 33.94
CA VAL A 14 -3.74 11.74 32.75
C VAL A 14 -4.63 12.04 31.54
N MET A 15 -5.94 11.90 31.69
CA MET A 15 -6.90 12.22 30.63
C MET A 15 -6.84 13.70 30.24
N ARG A 16 -6.77 14.61 31.21
CA ARG A 16 -6.54 16.05 30.95
C ARG A 16 -5.26 16.26 30.16
N PHE A 17 -4.16 15.64 30.57
CA PHE A 17 -2.86 15.79 29.91
C PHE A 17 -2.91 15.32 28.45
N LEU A 18 -3.41 14.11 28.19
CA LEU A 18 -3.44 13.52 26.85
C LEU A 18 -4.39 14.27 25.91
N LEU A 19 -5.62 14.57 26.35
CA LEU A 19 -6.58 15.31 25.52
C LEU A 19 -6.12 16.74 25.24
N SER A 20 -5.50 17.40 26.24
CA SER A 20 -4.90 18.73 26.03
C SER A 20 -3.70 18.67 25.10
N ASN A 21 -2.93 17.57 25.10
CA ASN A 21 -1.83 17.39 24.16
C ASN A 21 -2.30 17.27 22.71
N LEU A 22 -3.37 16.51 22.45
CA LEU A 22 -3.98 16.45 21.13
C LEU A 22 -4.43 17.84 20.67
N ARG A 23 -5.13 18.58 21.53
CA ARG A 23 -5.56 19.94 21.22
C ARG A 23 -4.39 20.90 20.98
N TRP A 24 -3.33 20.80 21.79
CA TRP A 24 -2.14 21.62 21.66
C TRP A 24 -1.51 21.48 20.27
N TRP A 25 -1.36 20.25 19.77
CA TRP A 25 -0.82 20.01 18.42
C TRP A 25 -1.73 20.57 17.31
N MET A 26 -3.05 20.44 17.44
CA MET A 26 -4.00 21.02 16.48
C MET A 26 -3.94 22.56 16.44
N GLU A 27 -3.94 23.21 17.61
CA GLU A 27 -4.08 24.68 17.70
C GLU A 27 -2.77 25.41 17.41
N GLU A 28 -1.66 24.94 17.99
CA GLU A 28 -0.37 25.65 17.93
C GLU A 28 0.42 25.31 16.67
N TYR A 29 0.36 24.05 16.24
CA TYR A 29 1.14 23.56 15.09
C TYR A 29 0.29 23.33 13.85
N ARG A 30 -1.04 23.46 13.95
CA ARG A 30 -1.97 23.35 12.83
C ARG A 30 -1.85 22.02 12.09
N PHE A 31 -1.68 20.93 12.84
CA PHE A 31 -1.82 19.59 12.27
C PHE A 31 -3.27 19.36 11.80
N ASP A 32 -3.42 18.61 10.71
CA ASP A 32 -4.73 18.22 10.16
C ASP A 32 -5.23 16.88 10.71
N GLY A 33 -4.48 16.26 11.62
CA GLY A 33 -4.80 14.93 12.11
C GLY A 33 -3.65 14.22 12.80
N PHE A 34 -3.89 12.97 13.17
CA PHE A 34 -2.96 12.16 13.95
C PHE A 34 -2.94 10.71 13.51
N ARG A 35 -1.76 10.10 13.56
CA ARG A 35 -1.61 8.65 13.68
C ARG A 35 -1.36 8.31 15.14
N PHE A 36 -2.17 7.43 15.72
CA PHE A 36 -1.97 6.90 17.06
C PHE A 36 -1.15 5.62 16.93
N ASP A 37 0.07 5.68 17.47
CA ASP A 37 1.03 4.57 17.40
C ASP A 37 0.81 3.56 18.53
N GLY A 38 1.02 2.28 18.24
CA GLY A 38 0.91 1.20 19.22
C GLY A 38 -0.50 1.00 19.78
N VAL A 39 -1.56 1.21 18.99
CA VAL A 39 -2.95 1.05 19.44
C VAL A 39 -3.20 -0.38 19.92
N THR A 40 -2.67 -1.41 19.26
CA THR A 40 -2.75 -2.81 19.76
C THR A 40 -2.22 -2.96 21.19
N SER A 41 -1.15 -2.24 21.52
CA SER A 41 -0.58 -2.26 22.88
C SER A 41 -1.50 -1.60 23.89
N MET A 42 -2.25 -0.57 23.48
CA MET A 42 -3.26 0.08 24.32
C MET A 42 -4.49 -0.79 24.51
N LEU A 43 -4.98 -1.46 23.45
CA LEU A 43 -6.25 -2.19 23.46
C LEU A 43 -6.26 -3.41 24.38
N TYR A 44 -5.12 -4.07 24.58
CA TYR A 44 -5.05 -5.34 25.30
C TYR A 44 -4.02 -5.30 26.42
N HIS A 45 -4.34 -5.88 27.58
CA HIS A 45 -3.42 -6.02 28.71
C HIS A 45 -2.19 -6.90 28.40
N HIS A 46 -2.29 -7.83 27.44
CA HIS A 46 -1.13 -8.59 26.93
C HIS A 46 -0.38 -7.86 25.81
N HIS A 47 -0.87 -6.69 25.38
CA HIS A 47 -0.25 -5.80 24.40
C HIS A 47 -0.01 -6.43 23.02
N GLY A 48 -0.74 -7.52 22.69
CA GLY A 48 -0.51 -8.33 21.50
C GLY A 48 0.80 -9.15 21.51
N ILE A 49 1.56 -9.15 22.62
CA ILE A 49 2.86 -9.83 22.70
C ILE A 49 2.64 -11.34 22.91
N GLY A 50 3.16 -12.15 21.97
CA GLY A 50 3.02 -13.61 22.03
C GLY A 50 1.58 -14.09 21.81
N THR A 51 0.72 -13.22 21.26
CA THR A 51 -0.69 -13.51 20.97
C THR A 51 -0.92 -13.40 19.47
N GLY A 52 -1.58 -14.40 18.88
CA GLY A 52 -2.05 -14.34 17.50
C GLY A 52 -3.50 -13.88 17.46
N PHE A 53 -3.89 -13.24 16.36
CA PHE A 53 -5.27 -12.85 16.09
C PHE A 53 -5.75 -13.62 14.86
N SER A 54 -6.53 -14.67 15.07
CA SER A 54 -7.07 -15.54 14.02
C SER A 54 -8.31 -14.94 13.35
N GLY A 55 -8.98 -14.00 14.01
CA GLY A 55 -10.27 -13.47 13.59
C GLY A 55 -11.44 -13.99 14.40
N ASP A 56 -11.22 -14.89 15.36
CA ASP A 56 -12.23 -15.24 16.36
C ASP A 56 -12.51 -14.05 17.28
N TYR A 57 -13.79 -13.71 17.45
CA TYR A 57 -14.23 -12.52 18.18
C TYR A 57 -13.92 -12.64 19.68
N SER A 58 -13.72 -13.86 20.19
CA SER A 58 -13.29 -14.09 21.58
C SER A 58 -11.89 -13.50 21.89
N GLU A 59 -11.05 -13.32 20.86
CA GLU A 59 -9.71 -12.74 20.98
C GLU A 59 -9.77 -11.21 21.15
N TYR A 60 -10.79 -10.57 20.58
CA TYR A 60 -10.96 -9.11 20.55
C TYR A 60 -11.84 -8.58 21.69
N PHE A 61 -12.71 -9.42 22.24
CA PHE A 61 -13.67 -9.04 23.27
C PHE A 61 -13.57 -9.97 24.47
N GLY A 62 -13.25 -9.42 25.64
CA GLY A 62 -13.12 -10.17 26.88
C GLY A 62 -12.32 -9.41 27.94
N LEU A 63 -11.97 -10.08 29.03
CA LEU A 63 -11.25 -9.49 30.17
C LEU A 63 -9.80 -9.08 29.82
N GLN A 64 -9.29 -9.49 28.67
CA GLN A 64 -7.99 -9.08 28.17
C GLN A 64 -7.96 -7.66 27.63
N VAL A 65 -9.13 -7.08 27.35
CA VAL A 65 -9.27 -5.74 26.77
C VAL A 65 -9.10 -4.68 27.86
N ASP A 66 -8.31 -3.66 27.56
CA ASP A 66 -8.08 -2.53 28.45
C ASP A 66 -9.16 -1.46 28.25
N GLU A 67 -10.23 -1.54 29.05
CA GLU A 67 -11.38 -0.64 28.94
C GLU A 67 -11.02 0.83 29.21
N ASP A 68 -10.06 1.09 30.09
CA ASP A 68 -9.55 2.45 30.37
C ASP A 68 -9.00 3.09 29.08
N SER A 69 -8.22 2.32 28.32
CA SER A 69 -7.63 2.75 27.05
C SER A 69 -8.68 2.92 25.96
N LEU A 70 -9.69 2.03 25.90
CA LEU A 70 -10.82 2.18 24.99
C LEU A 70 -11.57 3.50 25.21
N VAL A 71 -11.91 3.80 26.47
CA VAL A 71 -12.62 5.03 26.83
C VAL A 71 -11.81 6.26 26.46
N TYR A 72 -10.50 6.27 26.72
CA TYR A 72 -9.62 7.36 26.28
C TYR A 72 -9.65 7.55 24.76
N LEU A 73 -9.52 6.47 23.98
CA LEU A 73 -9.52 6.54 22.51
C LEU A 73 -10.87 7.06 21.97
N MET A 74 -11.99 6.59 22.52
CA MET A 74 -13.32 7.08 22.17
C MET A 74 -13.46 8.57 22.47
N LEU A 75 -13.01 9.03 23.65
CA LEU A 75 -13.04 10.44 24.03
C LEU A 75 -12.14 11.30 23.15
N ALA A 76 -10.93 10.82 22.85
CA ALA A 76 -9.98 11.50 21.98
C ALA A 76 -10.57 11.72 20.59
N ASN A 77 -11.08 10.66 19.95
CA ASN A 77 -11.71 10.76 18.65
C ASN A 77 -12.99 11.60 18.68
N HIS A 78 -13.82 11.47 19.71
CA HIS A 78 -15.03 12.29 19.84
C HIS A 78 -14.69 13.78 19.92
N ILE A 79 -13.73 14.17 20.75
CA ILE A 79 -13.33 15.57 20.92
C ILE A 79 -12.68 16.11 19.65
N LEU A 80 -11.78 15.35 19.02
CA LEU A 80 -11.11 15.77 17.79
C LEU A 80 -12.10 16.06 16.67
N HIS A 81 -13.01 15.13 16.38
CA HIS A 81 -14.00 15.32 15.31
C HIS A 81 -15.10 16.33 15.67
N THR A 82 -15.37 16.57 16.95
CA THR A 82 -16.33 17.60 17.38
C THR A 82 -15.75 19.01 17.20
N LEU A 83 -14.47 19.19 17.53
CA LEU A 83 -13.81 20.50 17.43
C LEU A 83 -13.25 20.77 16.03
N TYR A 84 -12.84 19.72 15.33
CA TYR A 84 -12.18 19.77 14.02
C TYR A 84 -12.80 18.71 13.09
N PRO A 85 -13.92 19.02 12.42
CA PRO A 85 -14.70 18.05 11.66
C PRO A 85 -13.95 17.35 10.53
N ASP A 86 -12.95 18.04 9.94
CA ASP A 86 -12.13 17.52 8.83
C ASP A 86 -10.84 16.84 9.32
N CYS A 87 -10.65 16.70 10.64
CA CYS A 87 -9.50 16.01 11.23
C CYS A 87 -9.50 14.54 10.83
N ILE A 88 -8.32 14.00 10.51
CA ILE A 88 -8.16 12.58 10.20
C ILE A 88 -7.40 11.89 11.34
N THR A 89 -7.97 10.83 11.91
CA THR A 89 -7.27 9.96 12.86
C THR A 89 -7.03 8.55 12.32
N ILE A 90 -5.79 8.08 12.47
CA ILE A 90 -5.33 6.78 11.95
C ILE A 90 -4.84 5.91 13.10
N ALA A 91 -5.33 4.68 13.20
CA ALA A 91 -4.87 3.70 14.18
C ALA A 91 -3.77 2.79 13.61
N GLU A 92 -2.63 2.72 14.32
CA GLU A 92 -1.64 1.65 14.15
C GLU A 92 -2.06 0.45 15.01
N ASP A 93 -2.95 -0.38 14.46
CA ASP A 93 -3.41 -1.63 15.07
C ASP A 93 -3.14 -2.83 14.17
N VAL A 94 -2.28 -3.74 14.65
CA VAL A 94 -2.00 -5.02 13.99
C VAL A 94 -3.06 -6.08 14.31
N SER A 95 -3.81 -5.92 15.41
CA SER A 95 -4.70 -6.99 15.88
C SER A 95 -5.85 -7.29 14.93
N GLY A 96 -6.49 -6.26 14.36
CA GLY A 96 -7.71 -6.50 13.59
C GLY A 96 -8.98 -6.03 14.27
N MET A 97 -8.91 -5.26 15.37
CA MET A 97 -10.07 -5.01 16.24
C MET A 97 -11.30 -4.53 15.45
N PRO A 98 -12.44 -5.26 15.50
CA PRO A 98 -13.67 -4.84 14.84
C PRO A 98 -14.19 -3.51 15.41
N ALA A 99 -14.79 -2.68 14.55
CA ALA A 99 -15.35 -1.37 14.91
C ALA A 99 -14.33 -0.32 15.41
N LEU A 100 -13.03 -0.60 15.24
CA LEU A 100 -11.96 0.37 15.52
C LEU A 100 -12.16 1.65 14.70
N CYS A 101 -12.56 1.51 13.44
CA CYS A 101 -12.75 2.63 12.51
C CYS A 101 -14.23 2.96 12.26
N ARG A 102 -15.11 2.71 13.25
CA ARG A 102 -16.53 3.11 13.22
C ARG A 102 -16.77 4.25 14.19
N GLY A 103 -17.78 5.07 13.91
CA GLY A 103 -18.07 6.26 14.71
C GLY A 103 -18.38 5.92 16.17
N VAL A 104 -17.98 6.81 17.10
CA VAL A 104 -18.21 6.63 18.55
C VAL A 104 -19.71 6.49 18.87
N VAL A 105 -20.57 7.22 18.13
CA VAL A 105 -22.04 7.14 18.27
C VAL A 105 -22.64 5.80 17.85
N GLU A 106 -21.92 5.03 17.02
CA GLU A 106 -22.29 3.67 16.61
C GLU A 106 -21.74 2.60 17.57
N GLY A 107 -20.98 2.99 18.59
CA GLY A 107 -20.26 2.10 19.49
C GLY A 107 -18.87 1.68 19.02
N GLY A 108 -18.31 2.35 18.00
CA GLY A 108 -16.91 2.16 17.57
C GLY A 108 -15.92 3.05 18.34
N LEU A 109 -14.63 2.95 17.99
CA LEU A 109 -13.58 3.77 18.64
C LEU A 109 -13.34 5.12 17.98
N GLY A 110 -13.97 5.38 16.83
CA GLY A 110 -13.99 6.68 16.18
C GLY A 110 -12.77 7.03 15.33
N PHE A 111 -11.89 6.07 15.03
CA PHE A 111 -10.83 6.31 14.05
C PHE A 111 -11.39 6.39 12.63
N ASP A 112 -10.77 7.18 11.76
CA ASP A 112 -11.15 7.22 10.35
C ASP A 112 -10.55 6.04 9.58
N TYR A 113 -9.29 5.74 9.86
CA TYR A 113 -8.54 4.72 9.17
C TYR A 113 -7.74 3.84 10.13
N ARG A 114 -7.42 2.63 9.65
CA ARG A 114 -6.36 1.79 10.21
C ARG A 114 -5.27 1.53 9.18
N LEU A 115 -4.10 1.13 9.65
CA LEU A 115 -3.02 0.67 8.77
C LEU A 115 -3.24 -0.77 8.30
N GLY A 116 -3.00 -1.02 7.01
CA GLY A 116 -3.01 -2.34 6.37
C GLY A 116 -1.75 -3.16 6.66
N MET A 117 -1.47 -3.43 7.93
CA MET A 117 -0.17 -3.94 8.40
C MET A 117 0.19 -5.35 7.90
N ALA A 118 -0.77 -6.15 7.45
CA ALA A 118 -0.51 -7.48 6.89
C ALA A 118 0.05 -7.45 5.46
N ILE A 119 -0.10 -6.33 4.74
CA ILE A 119 0.30 -6.21 3.33
C ILE A 119 1.84 -6.26 3.18
N PRO A 120 2.63 -5.47 3.93
CA PRO A 120 4.09 -5.54 3.83
C PRO A 120 4.67 -6.91 4.22
N ASP A 121 4.11 -7.56 5.26
CA ASP A 121 4.53 -8.89 5.68
C ASP A 121 4.35 -9.91 4.56
N LYS A 122 3.27 -9.81 3.80
CA LYS A 122 3.01 -10.66 2.64
C LYS A 122 4.07 -10.46 1.56
N TRP A 123 4.45 -9.23 1.25
CA TRP A 123 5.49 -8.97 0.26
C TRP A 123 6.86 -9.47 0.71
N ILE A 124 7.22 -9.31 1.98
CA ILE A 124 8.44 -9.92 2.53
C ILE A 124 8.39 -11.44 2.40
N GLN A 125 7.29 -12.06 2.84
CA GLN A 125 7.13 -13.51 2.77
C GLN A 125 7.36 -14.02 1.34
N ILE A 126 6.67 -13.40 0.38
CA ILE A 126 6.76 -13.75 -1.05
C ILE A 126 8.20 -13.59 -1.57
N LEU A 127 8.85 -12.46 -1.28
CA LEU A 127 10.20 -12.18 -1.79
C LEU A 127 11.30 -12.99 -1.12
N LYS A 128 11.10 -13.42 0.13
CA LYS A 128 12.07 -14.15 0.92
C LYS A 128 11.96 -15.67 0.74
N GLU A 129 10.74 -16.18 0.63
CA GLU A 129 10.47 -17.62 0.76
C GLU A 129 10.12 -18.29 -0.57
N LEU A 130 9.66 -17.54 -1.57
CA LEU A 130 9.10 -18.09 -2.81
C LEU A 130 9.84 -17.62 -4.06
N LYS A 131 9.94 -18.50 -5.05
CA LYS A 131 10.32 -18.12 -6.42
C LYS A 131 9.13 -17.49 -7.14
N ASP A 132 9.39 -16.67 -8.17
CA ASP A 132 8.35 -15.97 -8.95
C ASP A 132 7.25 -16.91 -9.47
N GLU A 133 7.59 -18.13 -9.89
CA GLU A 133 6.64 -19.11 -10.41
C GLU A 133 5.71 -19.70 -9.34
N GLU A 134 6.11 -19.59 -8.07
CA GLU A 134 5.41 -20.13 -6.90
C GLU A 134 4.46 -19.10 -6.27
N TRP A 135 4.47 -17.85 -6.76
CA TRP A 135 3.58 -16.81 -6.27
C TRP A 135 2.13 -17.19 -6.57
N SER A 136 1.29 -17.20 -5.52
CA SER A 136 -0.16 -17.40 -5.66
C SER A 136 -0.85 -16.07 -5.88
N MET A 137 -1.47 -15.92 -7.05
CA MET A 137 -2.27 -14.74 -7.39
C MET A 137 -3.46 -14.60 -6.45
N GLY A 138 -4.10 -15.72 -6.09
CA GLY A 138 -5.19 -15.74 -5.14
C GLY A 138 -4.78 -15.32 -3.73
N ASN A 139 -3.60 -15.71 -3.26
CA ASN A 139 -3.09 -15.29 -1.95
C ASN A 139 -2.77 -13.79 -1.90
N ILE A 140 -2.17 -13.25 -2.96
CA ILE A 140 -1.92 -11.80 -3.11
C ILE A 140 -3.24 -11.03 -3.08
N VAL A 141 -4.21 -11.41 -3.94
CA VAL A 141 -5.53 -10.78 -3.99
C VAL A 141 -6.24 -10.88 -2.64
N HIS A 142 -6.24 -12.05 -2.03
CA HIS A 142 -6.85 -12.26 -0.71
C HIS A 142 -6.24 -11.33 0.33
N THR A 143 -4.91 -11.22 0.39
CA THR A 143 -4.26 -10.33 1.37
C THR A 143 -4.63 -8.86 1.18
N LEU A 144 -4.67 -8.40 -0.08
CA LEU A 144 -4.98 -7.00 -0.40
C LEU A 144 -6.47 -6.67 -0.18
N THR A 145 -7.36 -7.66 -0.28
CA THR A 145 -8.82 -7.45 -0.20
C THR A 145 -9.45 -7.92 1.10
N ASN A 146 -8.75 -8.72 1.92
CA ASN A 146 -9.26 -9.23 3.19
C ASN A 146 -9.26 -8.14 4.27
N ARG A 147 -10.23 -7.24 4.16
CA ARG A 147 -10.42 -6.07 5.01
C ARG A 147 -11.90 -5.96 5.38
N ARG A 148 -12.19 -5.29 6.49
CA ARG A 148 -13.57 -5.13 6.97
C ARG A 148 -14.30 -4.13 6.10
N TYR A 149 -15.40 -4.56 5.49
CA TYR A 149 -16.25 -3.64 4.71
C TYR A 149 -16.82 -2.55 5.61
N GLY A 150 -16.72 -1.29 5.18
CA GLY A 150 -17.17 -0.13 5.95
C GLY A 150 -16.17 0.42 6.97
N GLU A 151 -14.96 -0.14 7.06
CA GLU A 151 -13.85 0.42 7.85
C GLU A 151 -12.69 0.72 6.89
N LYS A 152 -12.25 1.99 6.81
CA LYS A 152 -11.25 2.42 5.82
C LYS A 152 -9.85 1.97 6.24
N CYS A 153 -9.03 1.58 5.27
CA CYS A 153 -7.68 1.10 5.49
C CYS A 153 -6.66 1.88 4.63
N ILE A 154 -5.56 2.31 5.24
CA ILE A 154 -4.39 2.85 4.51
C ILE A 154 -3.48 1.68 4.12
N ALA A 155 -3.31 1.47 2.81
CA ALA A 155 -2.44 0.44 2.27
C ALA A 155 -1.04 0.96 2.00
N TYR A 156 -0.04 0.11 2.18
CA TYR A 156 1.35 0.41 1.86
C TYR A 156 2.09 -0.90 1.62
N ALA A 157 3.02 -0.89 0.66
CA ALA A 157 3.74 -2.10 0.27
C ALA A 157 4.93 -2.39 1.20
N GLU A 158 5.50 -1.34 1.79
CA GLU A 158 6.58 -1.38 2.77
C GLU A 158 6.53 -0.15 3.67
N SER A 159 7.14 -0.26 4.85
CA SER A 159 7.03 0.67 5.95
C SER A 159 8.38 1.22 6.40
N HIS A 160 8.32 2.07 7.42
CA HIS A 160 9.50 2.58 8.10
C HIS A 160 10.25 1.51 8.89
N ASP A 161 9.57 0.49 9.43
CA ASP A 161 10.21 -0.60 10.17
C ASP A 161 11.09 -1.46 9.25
N GLN A 162 10.62 -1.74 8.03
CA GLN A 162 11.35 -2.53 7.04
C GLN A 162 12.51 -1.76 6.41
N ALA A 163 12.50 -0.43 6.55
CA ALA A 163 13.63 0.41 6.17
C ALA A 163 14.73 0.39 7.23
N LEU A 164 14.51 -0.12 8.45
CA LEU A 164 15.53 -0.15 9.51
C LEU A 164 16.56 -1.27 9.32
N VAL A 165 17.70 -1.12 9.99
CA VAL A 165 18.72 -2.18 10.07
C VAL A 165 18.14 -3.48 10.63
N GLY A 166 18.37 -4.59 9.92
CA GLY A 166 17.86 -5.91 10.30
C GLY A 166 16.78 -6.45 9.38
N ASP A 167 16.20 -5.60 8.53
CA ASP A 167 15.34 -5.99 7.41
C ASP A 167 15.89 -5.40 6.08
N LYS A 168 15.17 -5.62 4.98
CA LYS A 168 15.47 -5.06 3.66
C LYS A 168 14.23 -4.35 3.10
N SER A 169 14.46 -3.22 2.42
CA SER A 169 13.44 -2.58 1.58
C SER A 169 13.03 -3.50 0.43
N LEU A 170 11.86 -3.26 -0.19
CA LEU A 170 11.42 -4.00 -1.38
C LEU A 170 12.47 -3.94 -2.49
N ALA A 171 13.04 -2.77 -2.73
CA ALA A 171 14.10 -2.58 -3.72
C ALA A 171 15.31 -3.48 -3.41
N PHE A 172 15.73 -3.57 -2.15
CA PHE A 172 16.89 -4.36 -1.77
C PHE A 172 16.59 -5.87 -1.69
N TRP A 173 15.36 -6.28 -1.39
CA TRP A 173 14.90 -7.67 -1.58
C TRP A 173 14.94 -8.09 -3.05
N LEU A 174 14.60 -7.17 -3.96
CA LEU A 174 14.48 -7.45 -5.38
C LEU A 174 15.81 -7.43 -6.15
N MET A 175 16.73 -6.54 -5.77
CA MET A 175 17.94 -6.22 -6.54
C MET A 175 19.25 -6.42 -5.75
N ASP A 176 19.19 -6.47 -4.41
CA ASP A 176 20.34 -6.64 -3.51
C ASP A 176 21.55 -5.79 -3.94
N LYS A 177 22.77 -6.35 -3.92
CA LYS A 177 24.01 -5.65 -4.25
C LYS A 177 24.12 -5.20 -5.70
N GLU A 178 23.32 -5.72 -6.64
CA GLU A 178 23.35 -5.21 -8.01
C GLU A 178 22.89 -3.75 -8.10
N MET A 179 22.17 -3.25 -7.09
CA MET A 179 21.80 -1.83 -7.00
C MET A 179 23.02 -0.91 -7.00
N TYR A 180 24.16 -1.35 -6.48
CA TYR A 180 25.37 -0.53 -6.38
C TYR A 180 26.14 -0.39 -7.69
N THR A 181 25.97 -1.33 -8.62
CA THR A 181 26.77 -1.41 -9.85
C THR A 181 25.95 -1.29 -11.12
N ASN A 182 24.66 -1.66 -11.09
CA ASN A 182 23.83 -1.83 -12.29
C ASN A 182 22.65 -0.86 -12.38
N MET A 183 22.58 0.13 -11.48
CA MET A 183 21.57 1.20 -11.53
C MET A 183 21.90 2.34 -12.49
N SER A 184 22.99 2.24 -13.28
CA SER A 184 23.28 3.21 -14.34
C SER A 184 22.53 2.86 -15.64
N THR A 185 21.98 3.87 -16.31
CA THR A 185 21.38 3.75 -17.64
C THR A 185 22.43 3.68 -18.76
N MET A 186 23.70 3.97 -18.46
CA MET A 186 24.81 3.93 -19.42
C MET A 186 25.33 2.51 -19.68
N ILE A 187 24.91 1.55 -18.87
CA ILE A 187 25.24 0.14 -19.01
C ILE A 187 23.97 -0.68 -19.30
N PRO A 188 24.11 -1.80 -20.01
CA PRO A 188 22.99 -2.71 -20.22
C PRO A 188 22.36 -3.15 -18.90
N MET A 189 21.03 -3.15 -18.86
CA MET A 189 20.28 -3.58 -17.69
C MET A 189 20.41 -5.10 -17.54
N THR A 190 20.82 -5.55 -16.36
CA THR A 190 20.88 -6.99 -16.05
C THR A 190 19.47 -7.53 -15.86
N ALA A 191 19.30 -8.85 -15.97
CA ALA A 191 18.02 -9.49 -15.73
C ALA A 191 17.51 -9.29 -14.29
N VAL A 192 18.42 -9.13 -13.32
CA VAL A 192 18.10 -8.88 -11.91
C VAL A 192 17.57 -7.45 -11.72
N ILE A 193 18.25 -6.44 -12.27
CA ILE A 193 17.77 -5.06 -12.20
C ILE A 193 16.46 -4.90 -12.98
N ASP A 194 16.34 -5.50 -14.16
CA ASP A 194 15.09 -5.47 -14.93
C ASP A 194 13.93 -6.07 -14.11
N ARG A 195 14.10 -7.30 -13.60
CA ARG A 195 13.12 -7.95 -12.70
C ARG A 195 12.76 -7.05 -11.53
N GLY A 196 13.77 -6.50 -10.85
CA GLY A 196 13.56 -5.73 -9.64
C GLY A 196 12.84 -4.42 -9.90
N MET A 197 13.19 -3.70 -10.97
CA MET A 197 12.48 -2.47 -11.35
C MET A 197 11.03 -2.75 -11.74
N GLN A 198 10.76 -3.79 -12.53
CA GLN A 198 9.40 -4.13 -12.94
C GLN A 198 8.54 -4.53 -11.74
N LEU A 199 9.03 -5.45 -10.89
CA LEU A 199 8.27 -5.92 -9.72
C LEU A 199 8.08 -4.82 -8.67
N HIS A 200 9.06 -3.93 -8.48
CA HIS A 200 8.91 -2.80 -7.55
C HIS A 200 7.74 -1.90 -7.94
N LYS A 201 7.61 -1.56 -9.22
CA LYS A 201 6.46 -0.79 -9.74
C LYS A 201 5.15 -1.55 -9.59
N MET A 202 5.12 -2.83 -9.99
CA MET A 202 3.92 -3.65 -9.95
C MET A 202 3.39 -3.89 -8.53
N ILE A 203 4.28 -4.21 -7.57
CA ILE A 203 3.93 -4.44 -6.16
C ILE A 203 3.29 -3.18 -5.56
N ARG A 204 3.87 -2.01 -5.84
CA ARG A 204 3.34 -0.73 -5.37
C ARG A 204 2.01 -0.41 -6.01
N LEU A 205 1.89 -0.56 -7.34
CA LEU A 205 0.65 -0.31 -8.04
C LEU A 205 -0.48 -1.21 -7.56
N ILE A 206 -0.28 -2.53 -7.47
CA ILE A 206 -1.35 -3.44 -7.02
C ILE A 206 -1.75 -3.15 -5.57
N THR A 207 -0.79 -2.78 -4.71
CA THR A 207 -1.08 -2.35 -3.33
C THR A 207 -1.90 -1.07 -3.31
N HIS A 208 -1.54 -0.08 -4.13
CA HIS A 208 -2.22 1.20 -4.24
C HIS A 208 -3.64 1.08 -4.82
N THR A 209 -3.86 0.16 -5.76
CA THR A 209 -5.14 0.06 -6.48
C THR A 209 -6.12 -0.90 -5.79
N LEU A 210 -5.61 -1.93 -5.09
CA LEU A 210 -6.44 -3.01 -4.52
C LEU A 210 -6.41 -3.06 -2.98
N GLY A 211 -5.38 -2.50 -2.35
CA GLY A 211 -5.07 -2.74 -0.94
C GLY A 211 -5.83 -1.88 0.07
N GLY A 212 -6.46 -0.77 -0.33
CA GLY A 212 -6.91 0.25 0.63
C GLY A 212 -7.90 1.27 0.10
N GLU A 213 -8.35 2.13 1.03
CA GLU A 213 -9.07 3.39 0.79
C GLU A 213 -8.16 4.61 0.95
N GLY A 214 -6.87 4.37 1.18
CA GLY A 214 -5.79 5.35 1.12
C GLY A 214 -4.47 4.65 0.88
N TYR A 215 -3.43 5.40 0.52
CA TYR A 215 -2.09 4.88 0.27
C TYR A 215 -1.04 5.62 1.11
N LEU A 216 -0.01 4.89 1.55
CA LEU A 216 1.11 5.45 2.30
C LEU A 216 2.43 5.01 1.67
N ASN A 217 3.40 5.92 1.68
CA ASN A 217 4.78 5.65 1.26
C ASN A 217 5.76 6.25 2.28
N PHE A 218 6.74 5.46 2.71
CA PHE A 218 7.82 5.95 3.55
C PHE A 218 8.93 6.59 2.71
N ILE A 219 9.43 7.74 3.16
CA ILE A 219 10.39 8.57 2.43
C ILE A 219 11.57 7.75 1.86
N GLY A 220 11.89 7.93 0.58
CA GLY A 220 12.92 7.19 -0.13
C GLY A 220 12.43 5.94 -0.86
N ASN A 221 11.42 5.24 -0.34
CA ASN A 221 10.92 4.02 -0.97
C ASN A 221 10.24 4.32 -2.31
N GLU A 222 9.83 5.58 -2.52
CA GLU A 222 9.21 6.03 -3.75
C GLU A 222 10.09 5.85 -4.99
N PHE A 223 11.41 5.85 -4.80
CA PHE A 223 12.37 5.65 -5.86
C PHE A 223 13.23 4.41 -5.69
N GLY A 224 12.84 3.51 -4.77
CA GLY A 224 13.62 2.32 -4.44
C GLY A 224 14.99 2.66 -3.84
N HIS A 225 15.00 3.53 -2.81
CA HIS A 225 16.23 3.90 -2.11
C HIS A 225 17.03 2.65 -1.69
N PRO A 226 18.35 2.61 -1.96
CA PRO A 226 19.19 1.45 -1.64
C PRO A 226 19.48 1.36 -0.14
N GLU A 227 20.20 0.32 0.27
CA GLU A 227 20.67 0.13 1.66
C GLU A 227 19.52 0.06 2.68
N TRP A 228 19.73 0.62 3.87
CA TRP A 228 18.81 0.67 4.99
C TRP A 228 19.05 1.96 5.81
N LEU A 229 18.14 2.26 6.73
CA LEU A 229 18.20 3.32 7.72
C LEU A 229 18.75 2.74 9.03
N ASP A 230 19.84 3.30 9.56
CA ASP A 230 20.37 2.95 10.89
C ASP A 230 20.74 4.22 11.64
N PHE A 231 20.20 4.36 12.85
CA PHE A 231 20.46 5.52 13.71
C PHE A 231 21.76 5.33 14.50
N PRO A 232 22.44 6.42 14.89
CA PRO A 232 23.61 6.34 15.78
C PRO A 232 23.28 5.59 17.07
N ARG A 233 24.03 4.52 17.33
CA ARG A 233 23.92 3.69 18.53
C ARG A 233 25.26 3.04 18.85
N GLU A 234 25.37 2.43 20.04
CA GLU A 234 26.59 1.74 20.45
C GLU A 234 27.02 0.67 19.43
N GLY A 235 26.06 -0.13 18.95
CA GLY A 235 26.32 -1.21 17.99
C GLY A 235 26.76 -0.79 16.59
N ASN A 236 26.81 0.51 16.28
CA ASN A 236 27.39 1.04 15.02
C ASN A 236 28.39 2.19 15.26
N ASN A 237 28.97 2.26 16.47
CA ASN A 237 29.92 3.29 16.87
C ASN A 237 29.41 4.72 16.67
N GLN A 238 28.13 4.98 16.99
CA GLN A 238 27.48 6.28 16.83
C GLN A 238 27.53 6.81 15.39
N SER A 239 27.50 5.92 14.41
CA SER A 239 27.57 6.29 13.00
C SER A 239 26.29 6.95 12.53
N CYS A 240 26.40 8.13 11.94
CA CYS A 240 25.32 8.79 11.20
C CYS A 240 25.29 8.40 9.71
N HIS A 241 26.14 7.46 9.26
CA HIS A 241 26.32 7.18 7.84
C HIS A 241 25.02 6.73 7.14
N TYR A 242 24.18 5.96 7.83
CA TYR A 242 22.91 5.45 7.31
C TYR A 242 21.69 6.26 7.80
N ALA A 243 21.87 7.23 8.69
CA ALA A 243 20.80 8.10 9.20
C ALA A 243 20.53 9.28 8.24
N ARG A 244 20.35 8.98 6.94
CA ARG A 244 20.20 9.97 5.88
C ARG A 244 19.32 9.44 4.74
N ARG A 245 18.96 10.34 3.82
CA ARG A 245 18.35 10.00 2.53
C ARG A 245 19.22 10.50 1.39
N GLN A 246 19.43 9.62 0.41
CA GLN A 246 20.28 9.87 -0.76
C GLN A 246 19.45 10.47 -1.91
N PHE A 247 18.79 11.61 -1.68
CA PHE A 247 17.95 12.24 -2.73
C PHE A 247 18.76 12.66 -3.96
N ASN A 248 20.07 12.85 -3.82
CA ASN A 248 21.00 13.07 -4.93
C ASN A 248 20.97 11.93 -5.97
N LEU A 249 20.48 10.74 -5.64
CA LEU A 249 20.29 9.65 -6.61
C LEU A 249 19.23 9.98 -7.67
N LEU A 250 18.30 10.90 -7.38
CA LEU A 250 17.29 11.40 -8.31
C LEU A 250 17.82 12.49 -9.24
N ASP A 251 18.78 13.28 -8.75
CA ASP A 251 19.38 14.40 -9.49
C ASP A 251 20.36 13.92 -10.58
N ILE A 252 20.78 12.66 -10.53
CA ILE A 252 21.74 12.09 -11.49
C ILE A 252 20.97 11.42 -12.64
N ASP A 253 20.91 12.09 -13.78
CA ASP A 253 20.13 11.68 -14.96
C ASP A 253 20.43 10.27 -15.48
N HIS A 254 21.65 9.79 -15.29
CA HIS A 254 22.05 8.48 -15.78
C HIS A 254 21.81 7.36 -14.76
N LEU A 255 21.12 7.62 -13.65
CA LEU A 255 20.69 6.59 -12.72
C LEU A 255 19.21 6.22 -12.91
N ARG A 256 18.91 4.94 -12.68
CA ARG A 256 17.59 4.34 -12.88
C ARG A 256 16.59 4.67 -11.76
N TYR A 257 17.03 5.21 -10.61
CA TYR A 257 16.14 5.62 -9.51
C TYR A 257 15.08 6.63 -9.95
N ARG A 258 15.43 7.56 -10.85
CA ARG A 258 14.49 8.53 -11.43
C ARG A 258 13.34 7.88 -12.20
N GLN A 259 13.55 6.68 -12.74
CA GLN A 259 12.53 5.95 -13.49
C GLN A 259 11.48 5.34 -12.53
N LEU A 260 11.92 4.83 -11.38
CA LEU A 260 11.01 4.39 -10.30
C LEU A 260 10.25 5.58 -9.71
N TYR A 261 10.94 6.71 -9.51
CA TYR A 261 10.31 7.95 -9.04
C TYR A 261 9.27 8.50 -10.03
N ALA A 262 9.59 8.50 -11.33
CA ALA A 262 8.65 8.94 -12.36
C ALA A 262 7.39 8.08 -12.36
N PHE A 263 7.54 6.76 -12.19
CA PHE A 263 6.41 5.86 -12.06
C PHE A 263 5.55 6.18 -10.83
N ASP A 264 6.17 6.38 -9.66
CA ASP A 264 5.42 6.72 -8.46
C ASP A 264 4.64 8.04 -8.60
N ARG A 265 5.29 9.07 -9.15
CA ARG A 265 4.63 10.36 -9.43
C ARG A 265 3.40 10.17 -10.31
N ASP A 266 3.54 9.40 -11.39
CA ASP A 266 2.47 9.24 -12.37
C ASP A 266 1.40 8.25 -11.88
N MET A 267 1.74 7.28 -11.02
CA MET A 267 0.77 6.46 -10.27
C MET A 267 -0.15 7.32 -9.42
N ASN A 268 0.41 8.21 -8.59
CA ASN A 268 -0.38 9.11 -7.73
C ASN A 268 -1.22 10.09 -8.55
N ARG A 269 -0.66 10.72 -9.59
CA ARG A 269 -1.41 11.62 -10.49
C ARG A 269 -2.54 10.92 -11.25
N THR A 270 -2.34 9.65 -11.56
CA THR A 270 -3.38 8.84 -12.20
C THR A 270 -4.48 8.56 -11.18
N GLU A 271 -4.14 8.30 -9.91
CA GLU A 271 -5.14 8.20 -8.85
C GLU A 271 -5.89 9.52 -8.63
N ASP A 272 -5.21 10.67 -8.56
CA ASP A 272 -5.85 11.99 -8.45
C ASP A 272 -6.91 12.24 -9.54
N LYS A 273 -6.67 11.69 -10.74
CA LYS A 273 -7.56 11.85 -11.89
C LYS A 273 -8.75 10.88 -11.88
N TYR A 274 -8.56 9.65 -11.40
CA TYR A 274 -9.57 8.59 -11.51
C TYR A 274 -10.20 8.17 -10.18
N GLY A 275 -9.63 8.61 -9.05
CA GLY A 275 -10.18 8.50 -7.69
C GLY A 275 -10.44 7.07 -7.20
N TRP A 276 -9.60 6.10 -7.57
CA TRP A 276 -9.88 4.70 -7.21
C TRP A 276 -9.75 4.40 -5.73
N LEU A 277 -8.97 5.16 -4.95
CA LEU A 277 -8.84 4.88 -3.52
C LEU A 277 -10.15 5.11 -2.77
N ALA A 278 -10.88 6.16 -3.12
CA ALA A 278 -12.13 6.48 -2.45
C ALA A 278 -13.37 5.85 -3.13
N ALA A 279 -13.19 5.16 -4.25
CA ALA A 279 -14.19 4.29 -4.84
C ALA A 279 -14.43 3.00 -4.02
N PRO A 280 -15.60 2.36 -4.18
CA PRO A 280 -15.89 1.05 -3.58
C PRO A 280 -14.82 -0.01 -3.90
N PRO A 281 -14.78 -1.13 -3.14
CA PRO A 281 -13.86 -2.23 -3.38
C PRO A 281 -13.90 -2.71 -4.83
N ALA A 282 -12.72 -3.09 -5.35
CA ALA A 282 -12.58 -3.58 -6.72
C ALA A 282 -13.36 -4.88 -6.95
N PHE A 283 -13.76 -5.11 -8.20
CA PHE A 283 -14.24 -6.41 -8.66
C PHE A 283 -13.09 -7.17 -9.32
N VAL A 284 -12.66 -8.26 -8.71
CA VAL A 284 -11.57 -9.10 -9.24
C VAL A 284 -12.12 -10.13 -10.21
N SER A 285 -11.93 -9.87 -11.51
CA SER A 285 -12.42 -10.76 -12.57
C SER A 285 -11.47 -11.91 -12.90
N ALA A 286 -10.17 -11.79 -12.59
CA ALA A 286 -9.21 -12.87 -12.78
C ALA A 286 -8.09 -12.85 -11.72
N GLN A 287 -7.72 -14.05 -11.29
CA GLN A 287 -6.57 -14.34 -10.43
C GLN A 287 -5.94 -15.65 -10.91
N HIS A 288 -5.45 -15.65 -12.15
CA HIS A 288 -5.10 -16.86 -12.87
C HIS A 288 -3.72 -17.37 -12.46
N GLU A 289 -3.68 -18.52 -11.78
CA GLU A 289 -2.44 -19.07 -11.19
C GLU A 289 -1.42 -19.57 -12.23
N GLY A 290 -1.87 -20.16 -13.34
CA GLY A 290 -0.98 -20.64 -14.41
C GLY A 290 -0.30 -19.47 -15.13
N ASP A 291 -1.12 -18.62 -15.76
CA ASP A 291 -0.68 -17.41 -16.45
C ASP A 291 -0.04 -16.36 -15.54
N LYS A 292 -0.22 -16.43 -14.22
CA LYS A 292 0.19 -15.41 -13.24
C LYS A 292 -0.40 -14.03 -13.55
N VAL A 293 -1.66 -14.00 -13.97
CA VAL A 293 -2.36 -12.77 -14.36
C VAL A 293 -3.45 -12.42 -13.37
N ILE A 294 -3.46 -11.16 -12.92
CA ILE A 294 -4.51 -10.59 -12.09
C ILE A 294 -5.22 -9.49 -12.89
N VAL A 295 -6.56 -9.54 -12.93
CA VAL A 295 -7.39 -8.53 -13.61
C VAL A 295 -8.53 -8.12 -12.69
N PHE A 296 -8.69 -6.82 -12.51
CA PHE A 296 -9.81 -6.26 -11.75
C PHE A 296 -10.17 -4.88 -12.27
N ASP A 297 -11.38 -4.45 -11.94
CA ASP A 297 -11.83 -3.09 -12.17
C ASP A 297 -12.16 -2.40 -10.84
N ARG A 298 -11.82 -1.11 -10.76
CA ARG A 298 -12.13 -0.23 -9.63
C ARG A 298 -12.32 1.19 -10.16
N ALA A 299 -13.36 1.89 -9.71
CA ALA A 299 -13.71 3.22 -10.23
C ALA A 299 -13.90 3.28 -11.76
N ASN A 300 -14.44 2.23 -12.39
CA ASN A 300 -14.54 2.09 -13.85
C ASN A 300 -13.18 2.15 -14.60
N VAL A 301 -12.08 1.95 -13.89
CA VAL A 301 -10.74 1.78 -14.45
C VAL A 301 -10.39 0.30 -14.38
N LEU A 302 -9.86 -0.24 -15.47
CA LEU A 302 -9.43 -1.63 -15.58
C LEU A 302 -7.93 -1.73 -15.31
N PHE A 303 -7.55 -2.69 -14.47
CA PHE A 303 -6.17 -2.97 -14.10
C PHE A 303 -5.82 -4.40 -14.51
N ILE A 304 -4.69 -4.55 -15.20
CA ILE A 304 -4.21 -5.83 -15.72
C ILE A 304 -2.76 -5.99 -15.29
N PHE A 305 -2.47 -7.02 -14.52
CA PHE A 305 -1.12 -7.34 -14.05
C PHE A 305 -0.70 -8.71 -14.58
N ASN A 306 0.46 -8.77 -15.22
CA ASN A 306 1.12 -10.03 -15.59
C ASN A 306 2.38 -10.21 -14.73
N PHE A 307 2.28 -11.03 -13.69
CA PHE A 307 3.39 -11.42 -12.83
C PHE A 307 4.22 -12.58 -13.37
N HIS A 308 3.89 -13.12 -14.55
CA HIS A 308 4.65 -14.22 -15.12
C HIS A 308 6.10 -13.79 -15.38
N PRO A 309 7.11 -14.59 -14.99
CA PRO A 309 8.52 -14.19 -15.12
C PRO A 309 9.02 -14.08 -16.57
N SER A 310 8.45 -14.85 -17.49
CA SER A 310 8.88 -14.92 -18.90
C SER A 310 7.77 -14.84 -19.96
N THR A 311 6.56 -15.33 -19.69
CA THR A 311 5.49 -15.41 -20.70
C THR A 311 4.81 -14.07 -20.90
N SER A 312 4.74 -13.65 -22.17
CA SER A 312 3.95 -12.51 -22.63
C SER A 312 2.72 -13.03 -23.38
N PHE A 313 1.57 -12.41 -23.17
CA PHE A 313 0.32 -12.88 -23.78
C PHE A 313 -0.14 -11.92 -24.87
N GLN A 314 -0.29 -12.45 -26.09
CA GLN A 314 -0.91 -11.75 -27.21
C GLN A 314 -2.41 -12.08 -27.23
N GLY A 315 -3.25 -11.04 -27.29
CA GLY A 315 -4.71 -11.22 -27.36
C GLY A 315 -5.33 -11.81 -26.08
N TYR A 316 -4.74 -11.54 -24.91
CA TYR A 316 -5.27 -12.00 -23.63
C TYR A 316 -6.65 -11.40 -23.39
N ARG A 317 -7.67 -12.24 -23.21
CA ARG A 317 -9.04 -11.77 -23.04
C ARG A 317 -9.26 -11.32 -21.59
N VAL A 318 -9.74 -10.10 -21.42
CA VAL A 318 -10.04 -9.50 -20.11
C VAL A 318 -11.50 -9.11 -20.04
N ALA A 319 -12.08 -9.27 -18.86
CA ALA A 319 -13.48 -8.96 -18.57
C ALA A 319 -13.64 -7.47 -18.27
N VAL A 320 -14.70 -6.86 -18.80
CA VAL A 320 -15.03 -5.43 -18.60
C VAL A 320 -16.54 -5.27 -18.51
N ASP A 321 -16.98 -4.41 -17.59
CA ASP A 321 -18.42 -4.20 -17.37
C ASP A 321 -19.02 -3.27 -18.41
N VAL A 322 -18.44 -2.07 -18.55
CA VAL A 322 -18.95 -1.01 -19.41
C VAL A 322 -18.41 -1.20 -20.84
N PRO A 323 -19.28 -1.28 -21.86
CA PRO A 323 -18.81 -1.32 -23.24
C PRO A 323 -18.21 0.02 -23.67
N GLY A 324 -17.40 0.02 -24.71
CA GLY A 324 -16.87 1.23 -25.34
C GLY A 324 -15.42 1.08 -25.77
N LYS A 325 -14.76 2.23 -25.87
CA LYS A 325 -13.34 2.34 -26.22
C LYS A 325 -12.48 2.65 -25.00
N TYR A 326 -11.53 1.76 -24.71
CA TYR A 326 -10.55 1.92 -23.64
C TYR A 326 -9.20 2.40 -24.18
N LYS A 327 -8.52 3.22 -23.38
CA LYS A 327 -7.15 3.72 -23.63
C LYS A 327 -6.25 3.50 -22.44
N ILE A 328 -4.97 3.29 -22.72
CA ILE A 328 -3.92 3.18 -21.71
C ILE A 328 -3.74 4.53 -21.03
N LYS A 329 -3.81 4.52 -19.70
CA LYS A 329 -3.62 5.70 -18.84
C LYS A 329 -2.35 5.60 -18.01
N LEU A 330 -1.88 4.39 -17.76
CA LEU A 330 -0.59 4.09 -17.16
C LEU A 330 -0.11 2.73 -17.67
N ASP A 331 1.12 2.65 -18.14
CA ASP A 331 1.79 1.39 -18.52
C ASP A 331 3.14 1.31 -17.82
N THR A 332 3.34 0.30 -16.98
CA THR A 332 4.64 0.12 -16.30
C THR A 332 5.78 -0.16 -17.27
N ASP A 333 5.50 -0.64 -18.49
CA ASP A 333 6.52 -1.00 -19.49
C ASP A 333 7.06 0.21 -20.25
N GLU A 334 6.61 1.44 -20.00
CA GLU A 334 7.15 2.62 -20.64
C GLU A 334 8.65 2.82 -20.35
N GLY A 335 9.40 3.27 -21.36
CA GLY A 335 10.83 3.57 -21.22
C GLY A 335 11.11 4.65 -20.17
N LEU A 336 10.17 5.57 -19.94
CA LEU A 336 10.21 6.57 -18.86
C LEU A 336 10.34 5.90 -17.49
N TYR A 337 9.65 4.78 -17.29
CA TYR A 337 9.64 4.02 -16.05
C TYR A 337 10.68 2.88 -16.04
N GLY A 338 11.55 2.82 -17.04
CA GLY A 338 12.55 1.76 -17.17
C GLY A 338 11.98 0.42 -17.63
N GLY A 339 10.85 0.43 -18.34
CA GLY A 339 10.37 -0.73 -19.08
C GLY A 339 10.91 -0.78 -20.51
N HIS A 340 10.37 -1.69 -21.32
CA HIS A 340 10.87 -2.03 -22.65
C HIS A 340 10.08 -1.41 -23.81
N GLY A 341 9.02 -0.66 -23.52
CA GLY A 341 8.21 0.07 -24.50
C GLY A 341 7.50 -0.83 -25.51
N ARG A 342 6.98 -1.98 -25.06
CA ARG A 342 6.42 -3.00 -25.97
C ARG A 342 4.94 -2.77 -26.30
N VAL A 343 4.26 -1.90 -25.55
CA VAL A 343 2.83 -1.62 -25.73
C VAL A 343 2.66 -0.30 -26.49
N ASP A 344 1.83 -0.30 -27.53
CA ASP A 344 1.52 0.91 -28.31
C ASP A 344 0.39 1.71 -27.65
N HIS A 345 0.71 2.89 -27.12
CA HIS A 345 -0.25 3.80 -26.49
C HIS A 345 -1.30 4.37 -27.47
N ASN A 346 -1.05 4.30 -28.78
CA ASN A 346 -2.04 4.73 -29.77
C ASN A 346 -3.11 3.68 -30.03
N ALA A 347 -2.94 2.44 -29.56
CA ALA A 347 -3.93 1.39 -29.73
C ALA A 347 -5.28 1.78 -29.11
N ASP A 348 -6.36 1.47 -29.80
CA ASP A 348 -7.73 1.54 -29.29
C ASP A 348 -8.15 0.14 -28.85
N PHE A 349 -8.63 0.01 -27.60
CA PHE A 349 -9.12 -1.26 -27.08
C PHE A 349 -10.66 -1.22 -27.08
N PHE A 350 -11.27 -1.84 -28.08
CA PHE A 350 -12.73 -1.92 -28.20
C PHE A 350 -13.27 -3.15 -27.48
N THR A 351 -14.36 -2.96 -26.75
CA THR A 351 -15.09 -4.07 -26.12
C THR A 351 -15.98 -4.81 -27.10
N GLU A 352 -16.08 -6.12 -26.94
CA GLU A 352 -17.05 -6.98 -27.59
C GLU A 352 -18.15 -7.36 -26.59
N PRO A 353 -19.43 -7.47 -27.01
CA PRO A 353 -20.54 -7.93 -26.18
C PRO A 353 -20.48 -9.45 -25.97
N GLN A 354 -19.36 -9.92 -25.45
CA GLN A 354 -19.07 -11.31 -25.14
C GLN A 354 -18.87 -11.43 -23.63
N PRO A 355 -19.84 -12.02 -22.91
CA PRO A 355 -19.73 -12.24 -21.47
C PRO A 355 -18.51 -13.09 -21.12
N PHE A 356 -17.74 -12.66 -20.13
CA PHE A 356 -16.51 -13.32 -19.70
C PHE A 356 -16.24 -13.03 -18.22
N ASN A 357 -15.83 -14.05 -17.45
CA ASN A 357 -15.51 -13.98 -16.02
C ASN A 357 -16.47 -13.09 -15.18
N GLY A 358 -17.78 -13.24 -15.38
CA GLY A 358 -18.80 -12.54 -14.61
C GLY A 358 -19.08 -11.10 -15.04
N ARG A 359 -18.52 -10.62 -16.15
CA ARG A 359 -18.84 -9.32 -16.77
C ARG A 359 -19.56 -9.49 -18.10
N ALA A 360 -20.31 -8.45 -18.51
CA ALA A 360 -21.12 -8.46 -19.72
C ALA A 360 -20.29 -8.32 -21.02
N ASN A 361 -19.14 -7.66 -20.96
CA ASN A 361 -18.28 -7.40 -22.09
C ASN A 361 -16.86 -7.95 -21.86
N SER A 362 -16.10 -8.08 -22.95
CA SER A 362 -14.68 -8.41 -22.86
C SER A 362 -13.90 -7.77 -24.02
N MET A 363 -12.60 -7.69 -23.87
CA MET A 363 -11.69 -7.26 -24.94
C MET A 363 -10.38 -8.03 -24.88
N GLN A 364 -9.59 -7.94 -25.94
CA GLN A 364 -8.28 -8.56 -26.01
C GLN A 364 -7.17 -7.52 -25.83
N VAL A 365 -6.16 -7.87 -25.04
CA VAL A 365 -4.99 -7.01 -24.80
C VAL A 365 -3.69 -7.75 -25.11
N TYR A 366 -2.65 -6.99 -25.44
CA TYR A 366 -1.28 -7.49 -25.36
C TYR A 366 -0.73 -7.12 -23.98
N ILE A 367 -0.30 -8.11 -23.20
CA ILE A 367 0.25 -7.90 -21.86
C ILE A 367 1.62 -8.62 -21.72
N PRO A 368 2.74 -7.89 -21.80
CA PRO A 368 4.08 -8.47 -21.65
C PRO A 368 4.34 -9.06 -20.25
N CYS A 369 5.33 -9.93 -20.14
CA CYS A 369 5.78 -10.46 -18.84
C CYS A 369 6.26 -9.33 -17.91
N ARG A 370 5.93 -9.45 -16.61
CA ARG A 370 6.25 -8.47 -15.56
C ARG A 370 5.84 -7.05 -15.92
N THR A 371 4.58 -6.88 -16.31
CA THR A 371 4.01 -5.56 -16.60
C THR A 371 2.63 -5.41 -15.98
N ALA A 372 2.25 -4.17 -15.72
CA ALA A 372 0.90 -3.77 -15.41
C ALA A 372 0.45 -2.65 -16.33
N ILE A 373 -0.81 -2.74 -16.79
CA ILE A 373 -1.45 -1.74 -17.64
C ILE A 373 -2.75 -1.29 -16.97
N VAL A 374 -2.97 0.01 -16.96
CA VAL A 374 -4.19 0.67 -16.48
C VAL A 374 -4.93 1.25 -17.67
N LEU A 375 -6.18 0.82 -17.86
CA LEU A 375 -7.04 1.20 -18.97
C LEU A 375 -8.28 1.94 -18.45
N ALA A 376 -8.64 3.05 -19.07
CA ALA A 376 -9.88 3.78 -18.77
C ALA A 376 -10.71 3.96 -20.04
N ASN A 377 -12.03 3.94 -19.89
CA ASN A 377 -13.00 4.08 -20.96
C ASN A 377 -13.13 5.55 -21.37
N GLU A 378 -12.86 5.91 -22.61
CA GLU A 378 -12.91 7.31 -23.06
C GLU A 378 -14.32 7.89 -23.15
N GLU A 379 -15.34 7.05 -23.01
CA GLU A 379 -16.76 7.44 -23.04
C GLU A 379 -17.32 7.73 -21.63
N ILE A 380 -16.53 7.47 -20.58
CA ILE A 380 -16.88 7.78 -19.19
C ILE A 380 -16.23 9.11 -18.79
N ASP A 381 -17.04 9.99 -18.18
CA ASP A 381 -16.53 11.19 -17.53
C ASP A 381 -16.09 10.84 -16.11
N TYR A 382 -14.77 10.80 -15.90
CA TYR A 382 -14.15 10.57 -14.59
C TYR A 382 -14.01 11.92 -13.90
N CYS A 383 -15.13 12.47 -13.43
CA CYS A 383 -15.10 13.58 -12.48
C CYS A 383 -15.03 12.98 -11.08
N TYR A 384 -13.85 13.06 -10.46
CA TYR A 384 -13.66 12.81 -9.03
C TYR A 384 -13.53 14.13 -8.28
#